data_AF-A0A949N5T1-F1
#
_entry.id   AF-A0A949N5T1-F1
#
_cell.length_a   1.000
_cell.length_b   1.000
_cell.length_c   1.000
_cell.angle_alpha   90.00
_cell.angle_beta   90.00
_cell.angle_gamma   90.00
#
_symmetry.space_group_name_H-M   'P 1'
#
loop_
_entity.id
_entity.type
_entity.pdbx_description
1 polymer ?
#
loop_
_entity_poly.entity_id
_entity_poly.type
_entity_poly.pdbx_seq_one_letter_code
_entity_poly.pdbx_strand_id
1 'polypeptide(L)'
;MKTILVSIDGTLCDSRHRSHLKGTPDYHNPTEILKDSPVKEGIPRLQDLSHDYALVYLGKRPTATLSHTEDWLNKWEFPPGSLYTAETHEERLELVHHLSTKVDFLAGIGTGWEDNEYHRIGSCLSIILKEDGESWGHVPGIIRGYEREEKIKENEMTLQGKIQGLVTVLPLLHSQYGDELWDSYVQAMSEIIENSRGTRREEELRELEELGFHPDDLRDIVRWYTLYNEDMYNNPNFGLQDWEITEAEKSRCEIRVTRCRYAELWKQQKRPDIGYQLHCRSDETWLDRPAWNPCVRFEHPKTLMQGDDHCLFIHYIEE
;
A
#
# COMPACT_ATOMS: atom_id res chain seq x y z
N MET A 1 -9.49 -5.86 -3.89
CA MET A 1 -9.16 -4.57 -4.53
C MET A 1 -9.81 -3.46 -3.71
N LYS A 2 -9.04 -2.45 -3.34
CA LYS A 2 -9.56 -1.25 -2.64
C LYS A 2 -10.52 -0.50 -3.57
N THR A 3 -11.49 0.22 -3.00
CA THR A 3 -12.55 0.89 -3.76
C THR A 3 -12.52 2.40 -3.55
N ILE A 4 -12.80 3.16 -4.61
CA ILE A 4 -13.00 4.60 -4.56
C ILE A 4 -14.48 4.91 -4.78
N LEU A 5 -15.08 5.63 -3.83
CA LEU A 5 -16.43 6.19 -3.96
C LEU A 5 -16.35 7.52 -4.70
N VAL A 6 -17.12 7.69 -5.76
CA VAL A 6 -17.09 8.89 -6.60
C VAL A 6 -18.51 9.43 -6.77
N SER A 7 -18.77 10.62 -6.22
CA SER A 7 -20.03 11.31 -6.47
C SER A 7 -20.11 11.78 -7.92
N ILE A 8 -21.28 11.75 -8.53
CA ILE A 8 -21.46 12.15 -9.93
C ILE A 8 -21.82 13.64 -10.03
N ASP A 9 -22.96 14.03 -9.48
CA ASP A 9 -23.55 15.36 -9.68
C ASP A 9 -22.72 16.44 -8.96
N GLY A 10 -22.30 17.46 -9.70
CA GLY A 10 -21.41 18.54 -9.22
C GLY A 10 -19.92 18.16 -9.17
N THR A 11 -19.59 16.86 -9.18
CA THR A 11 -18.21 16.33 -9.07
C THR A 11 -17.66 15.89 -10.43
N LEU A 12 -18.34 14.97 -11.11
CA LEU A 12 -18.02 14.54 -12.48
C LEU A 12 -18.87 15.24 -13.52
N CYS A 13 -20.03 15.75 -13.11
CA CYS A 13 -21.11 16.18 -13.97
C CYS A 13 -21.57 17.59 -13.61
N ASP A 14 -21.46 18.52 -14.55
CA ASP A 14 -22.12 19.82 -14.52
C ASP A 14 -23.53 19.69 -15.15
N SER A 15 -24.54 19.83 -14.29
CA SER A 15 -25.96 19.76 -14.65
C SER A 15 -26.66 21.12 -14.69
N ARG A 16 -25.90 22.23 -14.64
CA ARG A 16 -26.48 23.58 -14.49
C ARG A 16 -27.33 24.00 -15.68
N HIS A 17 -27.12 23.43 -16.88
CA HIS A 17 -27.93 23.75 -18.06
C HIS A 17 -29.42 23.44 -17.86
N ARG A 18 -29.74 22.41 -17.08
CA ARG A 18 -31.11 21.99 -16.74
C ARG A 18 -31.60 22.48 -15.38
N SER A 19 -30.86 23.37 -14.71
CA SER A 19 -31.26 23.94 -13.40
C SER A 19 -32.63 24.63 -13.43
N HIS A 20 -33.00 25.22 -14.57
CA HIS A 20 -34.30 25.85 -14.81
C HIS A 20 -35.48 24.86 -14.84
N LEU A 21 -35.21 23.55 -14.96
CA LEU A 21 -36.21 22.47 -14.96
C LEU A 21 -36.43 21.86 -13.57
N LYS A 22 -35.68 22.28 -12.54
CA LYS A 22 -35.79 21.72 -11.18
C LYS A 22 -37.24 21.73 -10.68
N GLY A 23 -37.70 20.60 -10.13
CA GLY A 23 -39.07 20.41 -9.66
C GLY A 23 -40.08 20.02 -10.76
N THR A 24 -39.63 19.89 -12.01
CA THR A 24 -40.45 19.36 -13.11
C THR A 24 -40.02 17.93 -13.47
N PRO A 25 -40.90 17.13 -14.11
CA PRO A 25 -40.54 15.81 -14.62
C PRO A 25 -39.36 15.83 -15.61
N ASP A 26 -39.13 16.95 -16.29
CA ASP A 26 -38.10 17.08 -17.32
C ASP A 26 -36.69 17.20 -16.76
N TYR A 27 -36.52 17.53 -15.47
CA TYR A 27 -35.19 17.66 -14.85
C TYR A 27 -34.38 16.36 -14.95
N HIS A 28 -35.03 15.21 -14.78
CA HIS A 28 -34.42 13.88 -14.83
C HIS A 28 -34.69 13.14 -16.14
N ASN A 29 -35.15 13.84 -17.18
CA ASN A 29 -35.40 13.23 -18.48
C ASN A 29 -34.08 12.71 -19.09
N PRO A 30 -34.05 11.48 -19.66
CA PRO A 30 -32.87 10.93 -20.34
C PRO A 30 -32.20 11.89 -21.34
N THR A 31 -33.00 12.64 -22.11
CA THR A 31 -32.48 13.57 -23.12
C THR A 31 -31.72 14.73 -22.48
N GLU A 32 -32.12 15.15 -21.28
CA GLU A 32 -31.45 16.23 -20.54
C GLU A 32 -30.23 15.72 -19.77
N ILE A 33 -30.30 14.52 -19.18
CA ILE A 33 -29.14 13.85 -18.56
C ILE A 33 -28.01 13.68 -19.57
N LEU A 34 -28.31 13.19 -20.78
CA LEU A 34 -27.29 12.97 -21.81
C LEU A 34 -26.59 14.26 -22.27
N LYS A 35 -27.14 15.44 -21.97
CA LYS A 35 -26.55 16.75 -22.28
C LYS A 35 -25.70 17.31 -21.14
N ASP A 36 -25.72 16.71 -19.95
CA ASP A 36 -24.85 17.11 -18.84
C ASP A 36 -23.39 17.15 -19.32
N SER A 37 -22.68 18.21 -18.93
CA SER A 37 -21.29 18.41 -19.31
C SER A 37 -20.36 17.70 -18.33
N PRO A 38 -19.36 16.93 -18.77
CA PRO A 38 -18.43 16.28 -17.86
C PRO A 38 -17.36 17.26 -17.37
N VAL A 39 -16.85 17.02 -16.17
CA VAL A 39 -15.60 17.61 -15.72
C VAL A 39 -14.46 16.88 -16.42
N LYS A 40 -13.94 17.48 -17.49
CA LYS A 40 -13.02 16.83 -18.44
C LYS A 40 -11.73 16.32 -17.80
N GLU A 41 -11.19 17.03 -16.82
CA GLU A 41 -10.00 16.57 -16.11
C GLU A 41 -10.23 15.30 -15.28
N GLY A 42 -11.45 15.05 -14.82
CA GLY A 42 -11.77 13.88 -14.00
C GLY A 42 -11.65 12.56 -14.77
N ILE A 43 -11.97 12.56 -16.06
CA ILE A 43 -11.95 11.35 -16.90
C ILE A 43 -10.57 10.67 -16.92
N PRO A 44 -9.48 11.32 -17.36
CA PRO A 44 -8.16 10.67 -17.40
C PRO A 44 -7.62 10.32 -16.00
N ARG A 45 -8.05 11.03 -14.95
CA ARG A 45 -7.62 10.73 -13.56
C ARG A 45 -8.35 9.53 -12.97
N LEU A 46 -9.63 9.37 -13.27
CA LEU A 46 -10.37 8.16 -12.92
C LEU A 46 -9.89 6.97 -13.75
N GLN A 47 -9.56 7.17 -15.04
CA GLN A 47 -8.96 6.12 -15.85
C GLN A 47 -7.64 5.64 -15.24
N ASP A 48 -6.75 6.56 -14.87
CA ASP A 48 -5.52 6.25 -14.12
C ASP A 48 -5.82 5.42 -12.86
N LEU A 49 -6.73 5.90 -12.00
CA LEU A 49 -7.12 5.21 -10.76
C LEU A 49 -7.78 3.84 -11.01
N SER A 50 -8.50 3.65 -12.10
CA SER A 50 -9.20 2.39 -12.39
C SER A 50 -8.28 1.20 -12.69
N HIS A 51 -6.98 1.44 -12.92
CA HIS A 51 -5.99 0.37 -13.04
C HIS A 51 -5.72 -0.31 -11.69
N ASP A 52 -5.76 0.47 -10.61
CA ASP A 52 -5.35 0.03 -9.27
C ASP A 52 -6.57 -0.19 -8.34
N TYR A 53 -7.69 0.49 -8.62
CA TYR A 53 -8.84 0.59 -7.73
C TYR A 53 -10.17 0.26 -8.42
N ALA A 54 -11.08 -0.34 -7.66
CA ALA A 54 -12.47 -0.45 -8.06
C ALA A 54 -13.16 0.91 -7.93
N LEU A 55 -14.08 1.24 -8.84
CA LEU A 55 -14.85 2.47 -8.78
C LEU A 55 -16.31 2.19 -8.43
N VAL A 56 -16.85 2.99 -7.52
CA VAL A 56 -18.27 3.05 -7.20
C VAL A 56 -18.76 4.46 -7.47
N TYR A 57 -19.68 4.61 -8.42
CA TYR A 57 -20.29 5.89 -8.76
C TYR A 57 -21.60 6.08 -7.98
N LEU A 58 -21.74 7.25 -7.35
CA LEU A 58 -22.94 7.61 -6.57
C LEU A 58 -23.61 8.85 -7.15
N GLY A 59 -24.79 8.68 -7.74
CA GLY A 59 -25.59 9.78 -8.30
C GLY A 59 -26.68 10.28 -7.35
N LYS A 60 -26.82 11.60 -7.26
CA LYS A 60 -27.95 12.29 -6.61
C LYS A 60 -29.12 12.38 -7.59
N ARG A 61 -29.63 11.21 -7.98
CA ARG A 61 -30.65 11.05 -9.03
C ARG A 61 -31.63 9.95 -8.64
N PRO A 62 -32.90 10.00 -9.07
CA PRO A 62 -33.85 8.92 -8.83
C PRO A 62 -33.37 7.60 -9.43
N THR A 63 -33.68 6.48 -8.77
CA THR A 63 -33.30 5.12 -9.20
C THR A 63 -33.77 4.79 -10.63
N ALA A 64 -34.88 5.37 -11.07
CA ALA A 64 -35.39 5.21 -12.43
C ALA A 64 -34.43 5.75 -13.52
N THR A 65 -33.45 6.59 -13.15
CA THR A 65 -32.48 7.19 -14.07
C THR A 65 -31.17 6.41 -14.18
N LEU A 66 -31.08 5.23 -13.55
CA LEU A 66 -29.86 4.43 -13.49
C LEU A 66 -29.28 4.17 -14.89
N SER A 67 -30.09 3.63 -15.81
CA SER A 67 -29.65 3.34 -17.18
C SER A 67 -29.24 4.59 -17.94
N HIS A 68 -29.92 5.71 -17.75
CA HIS A 68 -29.59 6.97 -18.42
C HIS A 68 -28.28 7.59 -17.90
N THR A 69 -27.99 7.36 -16.61
CA THR A 69 -26.73 7.80 -16.00
C THR A 69 -25.58 6.90 -16.46
N GLU A 70 -25.82 5.60 -16.63
CA GLU A 70 -24.88 4.67 -17.25
C GLU A 70 -24.58 5.05 -18.72
N ASP A 71 -25.62 5.36 -19.51
CA ASP A 71 -25.46 5.86 -20.88
C ASP A 71 -24.62 7.14 -20.94
N TRP A 72 -24.80 8.04 -19.96
CA TRP A 72 -24.00 9.27 -19.87
C TRP A 72 -22.53 8.98 -19.52
N LEU A 73 -22.26 8.09 -18.56
CA LEU A 73 -20.89 7.67 -18.21
C LEU A 73 -20.18 7.06 -19.43
N ASN A 74 -20.88 6.19 -20.16
CA ASN A 74 -20.38 5.54 -21.37
C ASN A 74 -20.12 6.55 -22.49
N LYS A 75 -21.05 7.49 -22.72
CA LYS A 75 -20.91 8.55 -23.74
C LYS A 75 -19.64 9.39 -23.54
N TRP A 76 -19.28 9.65 -22.29
CA TRP A 76 -18.12 10.46 -21.94
C TRP A 76 -16.88 9.64 -21.56
N GLU A 77 -16.91 8.33 -21.83
CA GLU A 77 -15.75 7.43 -21.70
C GLU A 77 -15.17 7.38 -20.28
N PHE A 78 -16.03 7.51 -19.26
CA PHE A 78 -15.63 7.22 -17.89
C PHE A 78 -15.28 5.73 -17.74
N PRO A 79 -14.28 5.39 -16.92
CA PRO A 79 -13.90 3.99 -16.71
C PRO A 79 -15.04 3.19 -16.06
N PRO A 80 -15.10 1.87 -16.30
CA PRO A 80 -16.15 1.02 -15.76
C PRO A 80 -16.14 1.02 -14.22
N GLY A 81 -17.33 0.93 -13.63
CA GLY A 81 -17.51 0.90 -12.18
C GLY A 81 -18.96 0.58 -11.81
N SER A 82 -19.18 0.25 -10.55
CA SER A 82 -20.54 -0.03 -10.05
C SER A 82 -21.29 1.28 -9.87
N LEU A 83 -22.44 1.42 -10.52
CA LEU A 83 -23.26 2.63 -10.45
C LEU A 83 -24.44 2.46 -9.48
N TYR A 84 -24.62 3.44 -8.61
CA TYR A 84 -25.77 3.56 -7.74
C TYR A 84 -26.36 4.97 -7.81
N THR A 85 -27.68 5.07 -7.79
CA THR A 85 -28.41 6.34 -7.80
C THR A 85 -29.48 6.30 -6.74
N ALA A 86 -29.59 7.35 -5.94
CA ALA A 86 -30.70 7.57 -5.03
C ALA A 86 -30.99 9.07 -4.94
N GLU A 87 -32.27 9.43 -4.81
CA GLU A 87 -32.72 10.82 -4.89
C GLU A 87 -32.49 11.54 -3.57
N THR A 88 -32.83 10.90 -2.46
CA THR A 88 -32.71 11.50 -1.14
C THR A 88 -31.34 11.25 -0.53
N HIS A 89 -30.93 12.15 0.35
CA HIS A 89 -29.68 12.02 1.08
C HIS A 89 -29.67 10.78 2.01
N GLU A 90 -30.79 10.48 2.65
CA GLU A 90 -30.94 9.34 3.57
C GLU A 90 -30.78 7.99 2.85
N GLU A 91 -31.41 7.83 1.68
CA GLU A 91 -31.23 6.63 0.85
C GLU A 91 -29.77 6.43 0.42
N ARG A 92 -29.05 7.52 0.10
CA ARG A 92 -27.62 7.46 -0.23
C ARG A 92 -26.77 7.07 0.98
N LEU A 93 -27.08 7.57 2.18
CA LEU A 93 -26.40 7.16 3.41
C LEU A 93 -26.58 5.66 3.68
N GLU A 94 -27.82 5.16 3.59
CA GLU A 94 -28.11 3.73 3.78
C GLU A 94 -27.38 2.85 2.75
N LEU A 95 -27.35 3.31 1.50
CA LEU A 95 -26.65 2.61 0.43
C LEU A 95 -25.15 2.54 0.69
N VAL A 96 -24.51 3.65 1.03
CA VAL A 96 -23.07 3.69 1.33
C VAL A 96 -22.74 2.86 2.57
N HIS A 97 -23.59 2.92 3.61
CA HIS A 97 -23.44 2.08 4.79
C HIS A 97 -23.53 0.58 4.46
N HIS A 98 -24.49 0.19 3.63
CA HIS A 98 -24.60 -1.20 3.18
C HIS A 98 -23.40 -1.63 2.35
N LEU A 99 -22.93 -0.77 1.45
CA LEU A 99 -21.75 -1.04 0.63
C LEU A 99 -20.48 -1.16 1.48
N SER A 100 -20.30 -0.36 2.52
CA SER A 100 -19.10 -0.43 3.38
C SER A 100 -18.98 -1.74 4.14
N THR A 101 -20.05 -2.54 4.23
CA THR A 101 -19.98 -3.93 4.76
C THR A 101 -19.47 -4.95 3.75
N LYS A 102 -19.39 -4.58 2.47
CA LYS A 102 -19.08 -5.47 1.33
C LYS A 102 -17.80 -5.06 0.61
N VAL A 103 -17.48 -3.78 0.60
CA VAL A 103 -16.30 -3.23 -0.07
C VAL A 103 -15.48 -2.41 0.91
N ASP A 104 -14.17 -2.44 0.73
CA ASP A 104 -13.21 -1.64 1.47
C ASP A 104 -12.99 -0.32 0.72
N PHE A 105 -13.65 0.74 1.17
CA PHE A 105 -13.48 2.08 0.62
C PHE A 105 -12.17 2.69 1.10
N LEU A 106 -11.25 2.97 0.17
CA LEU A 106 -10.01 3.67 0.45
C LEU A 106 -10.21 5.18 0.51
N ALA A 107 -10.95 5.71 -0.45
CA ALA A 107 -11.19 7.13 -0.61
C ALA A 107 -12.59 7.41 -1.17
N GLY A 108 -13.07 8.61 -0.92
CA GLY A 108 -14.28 9.19 -1.46
C GLY A 108 -13.99 10.53 -2.11
N ILE A 109 -14.57 10.79 -3.27
CA ILE A 109 -14.40 12.02 -4.05
C ILE A 109 -15.78 12.66 -4.25
N GLY A 110 -15.91 13.90 -3.79
CA GLY A 110 -17.14 14.68 -3.90
C GLY A 110 -16.87 16.18 -3.89
N THR A 111 -17.92 16.98 -3.75
CA THR A 111 -17.83 18.46 -3.77
C THR A 111 -18.58 19.13 -2.62
N GLY A 112 -19.44 18.39 -1.92
CA GLY A 112 -20.33 18.93 -0.91
C GLY A 112 -20.21 18.30 0.48
N TRP A 113 -20.98 18.88 1.40
CA TRP A 113 -21.13 18.37 2.77
C TRP A 113 -21.77 16.97 2.80
N GLU A 114 -22.77 16.71 1.94
CA GLU A 114 -23.40 15.39 1.84
C GLU A 114 -22.37 14.30 1.47
N ASP A 115 -21.45 14.60 0.55
CA ASP A 115 -20.39 13.66 0.14
C ASP A 115 -19.47 13.32 1.31
N ASN A 116 -19.10 14.32 2.10
CA ASN A 116 -18.27 14.11 3.28
C ASN A 116 -18.94 13.16 4.30
N GLU A 117 -20.28 13.20 4.43
CA GLU A 117 -20.99 12.24 5.28
C GLU A 117 -20.91 10.82 4.73
N TYR A 118 -21.04 10.65 3.41
CA TYR A 118 -20.85 9.35 2.74
C TYR A 118 -19.44 8.81 3.01
N HIS A 119 -18.41 9.65 2.86
CA HIS A 119 -17.03 9.26 3.08
C HIS A 119 -16.78 8.83 4.54
N ARG A 120 -17.37 9.57 5.49
CA ARG A 120 -17.30 9.24 6.92
C ARG A 120 -17.97 7.90 7.24
N ILE A 121 -19.16 7.63 6.69
CA ILE A 121 -19.84 6.34 6.86
C ILE A 121 -19.03 5.21 6.22
N GLY A 122 -18.47 5.46 5.04
CA GLY A 122 -17.57 4.55 4.35
C GLY A 122 -16.22 4.35 5.05
N SER A 123 -15.92 5.12 6.11
CA SER A 123 -14.65 5.11 6.84
C SER A 123 -13.43 5.31 5.94
N CYS A 124 -13.54 6.20 4.94
CA CYS A 124 -12.52 6.40 3.93
C CYS A 124 -11.97 7.84 3.91
N LEU A 125 -10.86 8.04 3.20
CA LEU A 125 -10.31 9.37 2.96
C LEU A 125 -11.32 10.25 2.22
N SER A 126 -11.62 11.44 2.76
CA SER A 126 -12.54 12.38 2.14
C SER A 126 -11.79 13.41 1.29
N ILE A 127 -12.04 13.41 -0.02
CA ILE A 127 -11.50 14.39 -0.97
C ILE A 127 -12.67 15.26 -1.47
N ILE A 128 -12.68 16.52 -1.04
CA ILE A 128 -13.70 17.49 -1.44
C ILE A 128 -13.11 18.46 -2.45
N LEU A 129 -13.58 18.38 -3.67
CA LEU A 129 -13.19 19.23 -4.79
C LEU A 129 -14.08 20.46 -4.85
N LYS A 130 -13.62 21.48 -5.58
CA LYS A 130 -14.46 22.61 -5.95
C LYS A 130 -15.52 22.12 -6.95
N GLU A 131 -16.80 22.41 -6.66
CA GLU A 131 -17.93 22.09 -7.54
C GLU A 131 -17.70 22.60 -8.97
N ASP A 132 -17.93 21.73 -9.96
CA ASP A 132 -17.72 21.97 -11.39
C ASP A 132 -16.28 22.47 -11.75
N GLY A 133 -15.28 22.18 -10.90
CA GLY A 133 -13.92 22.68 -11.01
C GLY A 133 -12.89 21.69 -11.57
N GLU A 134 -11.88 22.22 -12.24
CA GLU A 134 -10.72 21.48 -12.79
C GLU A 134 -9.60 21.31 -11.72
N SER A 135 -9.90 20.64 -10.61
CA SER A 135 -8.94 20.43 -9.49
C SER A 135 -8.55 18.97 -9.29
N TRP A 136 -8.59 18.18 -10.37
CA TRP A 136 -8.40 16.73 -10.32
C TRP A 136 -6.93 16.29 -10.36
N GLY A 137 -6.02 17.20 -10.74
CA GLY A 137 -4.61 16.86 -10.99
C GLY A 137 -3.87 16.16 -9.86
N HIS A 138 -4.19 16.50 -8.60
CA HIS A 138 -3.53 15.92 -7.42
C HIS A 138 -4.25 14.70 -6.83
N VAL A 139 -5.49 14.42 -7.28
CA VAL A 139 -6.34 13.39 -6.66
C VAL A 139 -5.69 12.01 -6.66
N PRO A 140 -5.11 11.50 -7.77
CA PRO A 140 -4.49 10.17 -7.74
C PRO A 140 -3.30 10.08 -6.79
N GLY A 141 -2.48 11.13 -6.72
CA GLY A 141 -1.32 11.19 -5.83
C GLY A 141 -1.72 11.21 -4.36
N ILE A 142 -2.81 11.92 -4.02
CA ILE A 142 -3.37 11.94 -2.66
C ILE A 142 -3.85 10.53 -2.26
N ILE A 143 -4.59 9.85 -3.13
CA ILE A 143 -5.14 8.51 -2.82
C ILE A 143 -4.02 7.48 -2.64
N ARG A 144 -3.07 7.42 -3.60
CA ARG A 144 -1.93 6.49 -3.51
C ARG A 144 -1.03 6.79 -2.31
N GLY A 145 -0.79 8.08 -2.03
CA GLY A 145 -0.05 8.50 -0.84
C GLY A 145 -0.74 8.08 0.46
N TYR A 146 -2.06 8.24 0.54
CA TYR A 146 -2.84 7.80 1.69
C TYR A 146 -2.81 6.28 1.87
N GLU A 147 -2.99 5.50 0.79
CA GLU A 147 -2.87 4.04 0.86
C GLU A 147 -1.49 3.61 1.37
N ARG A 148 -0.44 4.28 0.87
CA ARG A 148 0.94 4.08 1.34
C ARG A 148 1.04 4.28 2.84
N GLU A 149 0.55 5.40 3.36
CA GLU A 149 0.57 5.68 4.79
C GLU A 149 -0.25 4.68 5.61
N GLU A 150 -1.43 4.28 5.15
CA GLU A 150 -2.26 3.28 5.83
C GLU A 150 -1.57 1.92 5.89
N LYS A 151 -0.90 1.51 4.82
CA LYS A 151 -0.15 0.25 4.83
C LYS A 151 1.03 0.29 5.80
N ILE A 152 1.74 1.42 5.87
CA ILE A 152 2.82 1.61 6.85
C ILE A 152 2.26 1.50 8.27
N LYS A 153 1.14 2.17 8.58
CA LYS A 153 0.50 2.07 9.90
C LYS A 153 0.07 0.64 10.23
N GLU A 154 -0.52 -0.07 9.27
CA GLU A 154 -0.93 -1.48 9.43
C GLU A 154 0.28 -2.36 9.78
N ASN A 155 1.38 -2.22 9.03
CA ASN A 155 2.60 -2.97 9.26
C ASN A 155 3.21 -2.60 10.63
N GLU A 156 3.22 -1.32 11.01
CA GLU A 156 3.71 -0.87 12.32
C GLU A 156 2.88 -1.44 13.48
N MET A 157 1.55 -1.41 13.37
CA MET A 157 0.65 -2.00 14.37
C MET A 157 0.86 -3.50 14.51
N THR A 158 1.00 -4.19 13.38
CA THR A 158 1.24 -5.64 13.33
C THR A 158 2.57 -5.99 14.01
N LEU A 159 3.63 -5.26 13.69
CA LEU A 159 4.94 -5.44 14.31
C LEU A 159 4.91 -5.13 15.82
N GLN A 160 4.23 -4.06 16.23
CA GLN A 160 4.08 -3.70 17.63
C GLN A 160 3.38 -4.82 18.43
N GLY A 161 2.29 -5.37 17.89
CA GLY A 161 1.60 -6.51 18.50
C GLY A 161 2.50 -7.74 18.63
N LYS A 162 3.25 -8.07 17.58
CA LYS A 162 4.23 -9.17 17.57
C LYS A 162 5.30 -8.97 18.66
N ILE A 163 5.93 -7.80 18.72
CA ILE A 163 6.98 -7.50 19.71
C ILE A 163 6.41 -7.54 21.13
N GLN A 164 5.20 -7.02 21.36
CA GLN A 164 4.57 -7.06 22.68
C GLN A 164 4.35 -8.51 23.17
N GLY A 165 3.94 -9.42 22.27
CA GLY A 165 3.84 -10.84 22.57
C GLY A 165 5.20 -11.46 22.89
N LEU A 166 6.20 -11.21 22.04
CA LEU A 166 7.56 -11.75 22.18
C LEU A 166 8.22 -11.29 23.50
N VAL A 167 8.09 -10.01 23.86
CA VAL A 167 8.63 -9.45 25.11
C VAL A 167 8.04 -10.12 26.35
N THR A 168 6.83 -10.67 26.27
CA THR A 168 6.19 -11.36 27.40
C THR A 168 6.73 -12.78 27.56
N VAL A 169 6.97 -13.48 26.45
CA VAL A 169 7.28 -14.92 26.46
C VAL A 169 8.79 -15.19 26.51
N LEU A 170 9.57 -14.47 25.70
CA LEU A 170 10.99 -14.77 25.54
C LEU A 170 11.82 -14.62 26.81
N PRO A 171 11.57 -13.65 27.71
CA PRO A 171 12.31 -13.61 28.97
C PRO A 171 12.07 -14.85 29.84
N LEU A 172 10.87 -15.42 29.79
CA LEU A 172 10.54 -16.66 30.52
C LEU A 172 11.31 -17.84 29.92
N LEU A 173 11.30 -17.97 28.59
CA LEU A 173 12.08 -19.01 27.90
C LEU A 173 13.58 -18.85 28.17
N HIS A 174 14.11 -17.64 28.04
CA HIS A 174 15.52 -17.36 28.31
C HIS A 174 15.89 -17.66 29.76
N SER A 175 15.01 -17.39 30.73
CA SER A 175 15.25 -17.75 32.14
C SER A 175 15.32 -19.26 32.38
N GLN A 176 14.67 -20.06 31.55
CA GLN A 176 14.63 -21.52 31.66
C GLN A 176 15.78 -22.19 30.90
N TYR A 177 16.12 -21.68 29.71
CA TYR A 177 17.04 -22.33 28.77
C TYR A 177 18.38 -21.61 28.61
N GLY A 178 18.53 -20.41 29.17
CA GLY A 178 19.75 -19.59 29.03
C GLY A 178 20.05 -19.23 27.57
N ASP A 179 21.33 -18.96 27.28
CA ASP A 179 21.77 -18.52 25.96
C ASP A 179 21.70 -19.61 24.88
N GLU A 180 21.64 -20.90 25.26
CA GLU A 180 21.44 -22.03 24.34
C GLU A 180 20.13 -21.91 23.55
N LEU A 181 19.15 -21.17 24.09
CA LEU A 181 17.91 -20.83 23.38
C LEU A 181 18.19 -20.11 22.05
N TRP A 182 19.11 -19.14 22.06
CA TRP A 182 19.39 -18.32 20.90
C TRP A 182 20.18 -19.09 19.84
N ASP A 183 21.12 -19.91 20.27
CA ASP A 183 21.88 -20.77 19.35
C ASP A 183 20.97 -21.82 18.70
N SER A 184 20.05 -22.40 19.48
CA SER A 184 19.03 -23.32 18.96
C SER A 184 18.09 -22.63 17.96
N TYR A 185 17.71 -21.38 18.23
CA TYR A 185 16.88 -20.58 17.32
C TYR A 185 17.60 -20.31 15.99
N VAL A 186 18.85 -19.84 16.03
CA VAL A 186 19.66 -19.57 14.83
C VAL A 186 19.93 -20.85 14.03
N GLN A 187 20.17 -21.97 14.71
CA GLN A 187 20.33 -23.26 14.05
C GLN A 187 19.03 -23.67 13.33
N ALA A 188 17.89 -23.58 14.00
CA ALA A 188 16.60 -23.91 13.40
C ALA A 188 16.29 -23.01 12.18
N MET A 189 16.62 -21.71 12.25
CA MET A 189 16.51 -20.80 11.11
C MET A 189 17.41 -21.22 9.96
N SER A 190 18.68 -21.55 10.24
CA SER A 190 19.63 -22.07 9.23
C SER A 190 19.12 -23.31 8.53
N GLU A 191 18.55 -24.26 9.27
CA GLU A 191 17.98 -25.49 8.71
C GLU A 191 16.79 -25.19 7.79
N ILE A 192 15.86 -24.29 8.18
CA ILE A 192 14.73 -23.88 7.33
C ILE A 192 15.21 -23.22 6.03
N ILE A 193 16.19 -22.32 6.14
CA ILE A 193 16.77 -21.59 5.02
C ILE A 193 17.46 -22.55 4.06
N GLU A 194 18.26 -23.49 4.56
CA GLU A 194 18.98 -24.45 3.73
C GLU A 194 18.03 -25.44 3.05
N ASN A 195 17.02 -25.94 3.78
CA ASN A 195 16.02 -26.86 3.23
C ASN A 195 15.18 -26.23 2.10
N SER A 196 14.99 -24.90 2.14
CA SER A 196 14.26 -24.15 1.09
C SER A 196 15.16 -23.60 -0.02
N ARG A 197 16.48 -23.75 0.06
CA ARG A 197 17.45 -23.09 -0.84
C ARG A 197 17.21 -23.43 -2.31
N GLY A 198 16.93 -24.70 -2.63
CA GLY A 198 16.71 -25.13 -4.01
C GLY A 198 15.53 -24.44 -4.68
N THR A 199 14.37 -24.47 -4.02
CA THR A 199 13.15 -23.81 -4.50
C THR A 199 13.32 -22.30 -4.60
N ARG A 200 13.88 -21.65 -3.56
CA ARG A 200 14.15 -20.21 -3.59
C ARG A 200 15.09 -19.82 -4.72
N ARG A 201 16.14 -20.59 -4.97
CA ARG A 201 17.08 -20.33 -6.07
C ARG A 201 16.37 -20.31 -7.43
N GLU A 202 15.46 -21.25 -7.68
CA GLU A 202 14.71 -21.30 -8.94
C GLU A 202 13.78 -20.10 -9.10
N GLU A 203 13.13 -19.67 -8.01
CA GLU A 203 12.23 -18.51 -7.99
C GLU A 203 12.99 -17.19 -8.17
N GLU A 204 14.02 -16.96 -7.36
CA GLU A 204 14.84 -15.74 -7.37
C GLU A 204 15.57 -15.56 -8.71
N LEU A 205 16.14 -16.63 -9.29
CA LEU A 205 16.81 -16.53 -10.60
C LEU A 205 15.83 -16.24 -11.74
N ARG A 206 14.61 -16.77 -11.68
CA ARG A 206 13.57 -16.48 -12.67
C ARG A 206 13.16 -15.01 -12.59
N GLU A 207 12.94 -14.51 -11.39
CA GLU A 207 12.57 -13.11 -11.16
C GLU A 207 13.68 -12.16 -11.66
N LEU A 208 14.94 -12.46 -11.36
CA LEU A 208 16.09 -11.70 -11.88
C LEU A 208 16.13 -11.73 -13.42
N GLU A 209 15.91 -12.89 -14.05
CA GLU A 209 15.87 -13.02 -15.50
C GLU A 209 14.73 -12.19 -16.13
N GLU A 210 13.52 -12.24 -15.55
CA GLU A 210 12.37 -11.45 -15.99
C GLU A 210 12.61 -9.93 -15.91
N LEU A 211 13.39 -9.50 -14.92
CA LEU A 211 13.79 -8.10 -14.73
C LEU A 211 15.04 -7.71 -15.55
N GLY A 212 15.69 -8.69 -16.21
CA GLY A 212 16.93 -8.49 -16.97
C GLY A 212 18.15 -8.19 -16.10
N PHE A 213 18.18 -8.73 -14.89
CA PHE A 213 19.21 -8.52 -13.86
C PHE A 213 20.18 -9.70 -13.80
N HIS A 214 21.47 -9.39 -13.62
CA HIS A 214 22.50 -10.43 -13.54
C HIS A 214 22.83 -10.80 -12.08
N PRO A 215 22.76 -12.08 -11.68
CA PRO A 215 23.00 -12.50 -10.29
C PRO A 215 24.46 -12.31 -9.82
N ASP A 216 25.40 -12.08 -10.74
CA ASP A 216 26.80 -11.78 -10.40
C ASP A 216 27.13 -10.27 -10.43
N ASP A 217 26.12 -9.41 -10.64
CA ASP A 217 26.29 -7.95 -10.63
C ASP A 217 25.50 -7.36 -9.47
N LEU A 218 26.18 -7.02 -8.37
CA LEU A 218 25.51 -6.49 -7.18
C LEU A 218 24.79 -5.16 -7.44
N ARG A 219 25.07 -4.44 -8.54
CA ARG A 219 24.31 -3.25 -8.94
C ARG A 219 22.89 -3.60 -9.35
N ASP A 220 22.71 -4.75 -10.01
CA ASP A 220 21.39 -5.24 -10.39
C ASP A 220 20.65 -5.78 -9.16
N ILE A 221 21.36 -6.44 -8.24
CA ILE A 221 20.78 -6.89 -6.96
C ILE A 221 20.29 -5.71 -6.11
N VAL A 222 21.04 -4.61 -6.08
CA VAL A 222 20.59 -3.38 -5.42
C VAL A 222 19.28 -2.86 -6.03
N ARG A 223 19.18 -2.85 -7.36
CA ARG A 223 17.95 -2.44 -8.04
C ARG A 223 16.79 -3.38 -7.71
N TRP A 224 17.06 -4.68 -7.62
CA TRP A 224 16.07 -5.67 -7.19
C TRP A 224 15.57 -5.40 -5.77
N TYR A 225 16.47 -5.12 -4.82
CA TYR A 225 16.08 -4.71 -3.46
C TYR A 225 15.28 -3.40 -3.42
N THR A 226 15.60 -2.43 -4.29
CA THR A 226 14.79 -1.20 -4.42
C THR A 226 13.37 -1.52 -4.87
N LEU A 227 13.19 -2.41 -5.86
CA LEU A 227 11.87 -2.82 -6.32
C LEU A 227 11.09 -3.55 -5.21
N TYR A 228 11.73 -4.51 -4.54
CA TYR A 228 11.12 -5.23 -3.43
C TYR A 228 10.74 -4.29 -2.27
N ASN A 229 11.54 -3.26 -2.00
CA ASN A 229 11.21 -2.28 -0.96
C ASN A 229 10.04 -1.36 -1.32
N GLU A 230 9.81 -1.11 -2.60
CA GLU A 230 8.64 -0.34 -3.07
C GLU A 230 7.40 -1.23 -3.26
N ASP A 231 7.53 -2.56 -3.18
CA ASP A 231 6.41 -3.50 -3.22
C ASP A 231 5.62 -3.50 -1.90
N MET A 232 4.70 -2.55 -1.79
CA MET A 232 3.82 -2.39 -0.64
C MET A 232 2.91 -3.60 -0.37
N TYR A 233 2.62 -4.42 -1.39
CA TYR A 233 1.63 -5.50 -1.28
C TYR A 233 2.25 -6.81 -0.81
N ASN A 234 3.47 -7.11 -1.23
CA ASN A 234 4.14 -8.37 -0.90
C ASN A 234 5.24 -8.20 0.16
N ASN A 235 5.73 -6.98 0.42
CA ASN A 235 6.77 -6.76 1.41
C ASN A 235 6.18 -6.48 2.81
N PRO A 236 6.28 -7.41 3.77
CA PRO A 236 5.80 -7.19 5.14
C PRO A 236 6.60 -6.12 5.90
N ASN A 237 7.79 -5.75 5.40
CA ASN A 237 8.63 -4.71 5.97
C ASN A 237 8.41 -3.32 5.32
N PHE A 238 7.45 -3.20 4.39
CA PHE A 238 7.17 -1.94 3.72
C PHE A 238 6.97 -0.79 4.71
N GLY A 239 7.81 0.23 4.59
CA GLY A 239 7.87 1.44 5.43
C GLY A 239 8.21 1.23 6.91
N LEU A 240 8.69 0.05 7.29
CA LEU A 240 9.23 -0.20 8.63
C LEU A 240 10.70 0.20 8.77
N GLN A 241 11.37 0.47 7.65
CA GLN A 241 12.77 0.84 7.59
C GLN A 241 12.99 1.96 6.57
N ASP A 242 13.85 2.90 6.93
CA ASP A 242 14.39 3.89 5.99
C ASP A 242 15.84 3.51 5.69
N TRP A 243 16.21 3.51 4.42
CA TRP A 243 17.54 3.07 3.98
C TRP A 243 18.05 3.85 2.79
N GLU A 244 19.36 3.82 2.62
CA GLU A 244 20.08 4.42 1.52
C GLU A 244 21.17 3.48 1.01
N ILE A 245 21.47 3.56 -0.28
CA ILE A 245 22.57 2.83 -0.91
C ILE A 245 23.77 3.75 -0.90
N THR A 246 24.85 3.36 -0.24
CA THR A 246 26.08 4.16 -0.17
C THR A 246 27.16 3.71 -1.15
N GLU A 247 27.12 2.44 -1.56
CA GLU A 247 27.99 1.88 -2.58
C GLU A 247 27.22 0.84 -3.41
N ALA A 248 27.37 0.88 -4.73
CA ALA A 248 26.81 -0.12 -5.64
C ALA A 248 27.78 -0.34 -6.80
N GLU A 249 28.68 -1.29 -6.61
CA GLU A 249 29.64 -1.78 -7.59
C GLU A 249 29.30 -3.22 -7.98
N LYS A 250 29.99 -3.77 -9.00
CA LYS A 250 29.70 -5.13 -9.49
C LYS A 250 29.89 -6.21 -8.43
N SER A 251 30.95 -6.11 -7.63
CA SER A 251 31.35 -7.11 -6.65
C SER A 251 31.22 -6.63 -5.21
N ARG A 252 30.73 -5.40 -4.97
CA ARG A 252 30.51 -4.85 -3.63
C ARG A 252 29.30 -3.93 -3.60
N CYS A 253 28.50 -4.05 -2.56
CA CYS A 253 27.37 -3.18 -2.27
C CYS A 253 27.33 -2.85 -0.78
N GLU A 254 27.04 -1.59 -0.45
CA GLU A 254 26.80 -1.13 0.91
C GLU A 254 25.43 -0.45 1.01
N ILE A 255 24.63 -0.93 1.96
CA ILE A 255 23.32 -0.39 2.29
C ILE A 255 23.32 0.06 3.75
N ARG A 256 22.84 1.29 3.99
CA ARG A 256 22.62 1.82 5.34
C ARG A 256 21.15 1.87 5.66
N VAL A 257 20.76 1.31 6.79
CA VAL A 257 19.43 1.51 7.35
C VAL A 257 19.53 2.60 8.42
N THR A 258 18.91 3.75 8.18
CA THR A 258 18.96 4.95 9.02
C THR A 258 17.81 5.02 10.01
N ARG A 259 16.71 4.29 9.75
CA ARG A 259 15.60 4.08 10.69
C ARG A 259 15.16 2.62 10.64
N CYS A 260 14.89 2.01 11.78
CA CYS A 260 14.40 0.64 11.86
C CYS A 260 13.36 0.50 12.99
N ARG A 261 12.11 0.26 12.61
CA ARG A 261 10.99 0.14 13.56
C ARG A 261 11.15 -1.02 14.54
N TYR A 262 11.79 -2.11 14.11
CA TYR A 262 12.14 -3.23 15.00
C TYR A 262 13.06 -2.75 16.13
N ALA A 263 14.13 -2.03 15.81
CA ALA A 263 15.07 -1.51 16.79
C ALA A 263 14.39 -0.51 17.75
N GLU A 264 13.57 0.39 17.23
CA GLU A 264 12.80 1.34 18.05
C GLU A 264 11.92 0.63 19.09
N LEU A 265 11.14 -0.36 18.66
CA LEU A 265 10.19 -1.07 19.52
C LEU A 265 10.90 -1.93 20.58
N TRP A 266 11.95 -2.65 20.22
CA TRP A 266 12.74 -3.43 21.20
C TRP A 266 13.46 -2.54 22.21
N LYS A 267 13.95 -1.37 21.80
CA LYS A 267 14.52 -0.36 22.70
C LYS A 267 13.48 0.23 23.65
N GLN A 268 12.27 0.52 23.18
CA GLN A 268 11.16 0.98 24.04
C GLN A 268 10.83 -0.02 25.14
N GLN A 269 10.92 -1.31 24.81
CA GLN A 269 10.71 -2.42 25.74
C GLN A 269 11.93 -2.69 26.64
N LYS A 270 13.01 -1.92 26.48
CA LYS A 270 14.29 -2.06 27.19
C LYS A 270 14.92 -3.44 27.01
N ARG A 271 14.64 -4.11 25.88
CA ARG A 271 15.17 -5.44 25.54
C ARG A 271 15.84 -5.50 24.15
N PRO A 272 16.73 -4.56 23.78
CA PRO A 272 17.46 -4.64 22.51
C PRO A 272 18.38 -5.87 22.43
N ASP A 273 18.79 -6.44 23.56
CA ASP A 273 19.54 -7.70 23.66
C ASP A 273 18.79 -8.85 23.01
N ILE A 274 17.50 -9.02 23.33
CA ILE A 274 16.64 -10.05 22.71
C ILE A 274 16.36 -9.68 21.25
N GLY A 275 16.05 -8.42 20.99
CA GLY A 275 15.76 -7.95 19.63
C GLY A 275 16.90 -8.25 18.66
N TYR A 276 18.14 -8.12 19.09
CA TYR A 276 19.32 -8.47 18.30
C TYR A 276 19.35 -9.97 17.96
N GLN A 277 19.15 -10.85 18.95
CA GLN A 277 19.19 -12.30 18.75
C GLN A 277 18.13 -12.80 17.76
N LEU A 278 16.94 -12.18 17.77
CA LEU A 278 15.82 -12.60 16.93
C LEU A 278 15.76 -11.99 15.53
N HIS A 279 16.34 -10.81 15.34
CA HIS A 279 16.19 -10.07 14.08
C HIS A 279 17.54 -9.88 13.42
N CYS A 280 18.48 -9.21 14.10
CA CYS A 280 19.74 -8.81 13.49
C CYS A 280 20.72 -9.98 13.29
N ARG A 281 20.83 -10.88 14.29
CA ARG A 281 21.74 -12.03 14.21
C ARG A 281 21.33 -13.01 13.11
N SER A 282 20.03 -13.17 12.88
CA SER A 282 19.51 -14.05 11.83
C SER A 282 19.66 -13.49 10.42
N ASP A 283 19.95 -12.20 10.25
CA ASP A 283 20.16 -11.60 8.93
C ASP A 283 21.33 -12.28 8.21
N GLU A 284 22.41 -12.64 8.93
CA GLU A 284 23.55 -13.38 8.38
C GLU A 284 23.12 -14.70 7.73
N THR A 285 22.13 -15.38 8.30
CA THR A 285 21.69 -16.68 7.78
C THR A 285 20.97 -16.56 6.44
N TRP A 286 20.31 -15.43 6.18
CA TRP A 286 19.58 -15.18 4.93
C TRP A 286 20.45 -14.53 3.86
N LEU A 287 21.33 -13.62 4.28
CA LEU A 287 22.07 -12.72 3.40
C LEU A 287 23.48 -13.21 3.07
N ASP A 288 24.10 -14.02 3.94
CA ASP A 288 25.33 -14.73 3.57
C ASP A 288 24.98 -15.90 2.66
N ARG A 289 25.68 -16.00 1.52
CA ARG A 289 25.47 -17.06 0.52
C ARG A 289 23.99 -17.19 0.15
N PRO A 290 23.33 -16.15 -0.39
CA PRO A 290 21.93 -16.20 -0.76
C PRO A 290 21.66 -17.26 -1.82
N ALA A 291 20.38 -17.65 -1.99
CA ALA A 291 20.03 -18.78 -2.85
C ALA A 291 20.30 -18.48 -4.34
N TRP A 292 20.07 -17.25 -4.81
CA TRP A 292 20.43 -16.78 -6.14
C TRP A 292 21.95 -16.84 -6.43
N ASN A 293 22.82 -16.51 -5.46
CA ASN A 293 24.28 -16.57 -5.64
C ASN A 293 25.06 -17.02 -4.39
N PRO A 294 25.56 -18.27 -4.35
CA PRO A 294 26.31 -18.79 -3.19
C PRO A 294 27.73 -18.22 -3.05
N CYS A 295 28.22 -17.45 -4.03
CA CYS A 295 29.52 -16.77 -3.97
C CYS A 295 29.45 -15.45 -3.21
N VAL A 296 28.27 -14.88 -3.03
CA VAL A 296 28.07 -13.65 -2.25
C VAL A 296 28.33 -13.94 -0.77
N ARG A 297 29.00 -12.98 -0.14
CA ARG A 297 29.28 -12.91 1.30
C ARG A 297 28.62 -11.69 1.89
N PHE A 298 28.39 -11.76 3.20
CA PHE A 298 27.69 -10.73 3.94
C PHE A 298 28.40 -10.33 5.24
N GLU A 299 28.43 -9.03 5.53
CA GLU A 299 28.89 -8.46 6.80
C GLU A 299 27.86 -7.45 7.35
N HIS A 300 27.62 -7.50 8.66
CA HIS A 300 26.68 -6.61 9.38
C HIS A 300 27.33 -5.96 10.63
N PRO A 301 28.39 -5.15 10.48
CA PRO A 301 29.23 -4.71 11.60
C PRO A 301 28.60 -3.66 12.52
N LYS A 302 27.49 -3.03 12.11
CA LYS A 302 26.78 -1.99 12.86
C LYS A 302 25.31 -2.27 12.86
N THR A 303 24.63 -2.08 13.99
CA THR A 303 23.18 -2.21 14.08
C THR A 303 22.55 -1.11 14.91
N LEU A 304 21.48 -0.51 14.38
CA LEU A 304 20.61 0.38 15.16
C LEU A 304 20.13 -0.33 16.44
N MET A 305 19.90 -1.64 16.41
CA MET A 305 19.46 -2.42 17.58
C MET A 305 20.46 -2.33 18.74
N GLN A 306 21.77 -2.44 18.46
CA GLN A 306 22.83 -2.40 19.47
C GLN A 306 23.27 -0.97 19.85
N GLY A 307 22.74 0.06 19.17
CA GLY A 307 22.95 1.46 19.53
C GLY A 307 23.82 2.26 18.58
N ASP A 308 24.19 1.69 17.43
CA ASP A 308 24.87 2.44 16.36
C ASP A 308 23.95 3.51 15.74
N ASP A 309 24.55 4.38 14.93
CA ASP A 309 23.89 5.46 14.21
C ASP A 309 23.12 4.98 12.96
N HIS A 310 23.45 3.80 12.45
CA HIS A 310 22.77 3.12 11.36
C HIS A 310 23.04 1.60 11.43
N CYS A 311 22.23 0.79 10.76
CA CYS A 311 22.67 -0.55 10.40
C CYS A 311 23.51 -0.48 9.13
N LEU A 312 24.59 -1.26 9.04
CA LEU A 312 25.44 -1.33 7.85
C LEU A 312 25.41 -2.74 7.28
N PHE A 313 24.79 -2.90 6.11
CA PHE A 313 24.72 -4.16 5.38
C PHE A 313 25.72 -4.12 4.23
N ILE A 314 26.68 -5.04 4.23
CA ILE A 314 27.73 -5.12 3.20
C ILE A 314 27.60 -6.46 2.49
N HIS A 315 27.38 -6.43 1.19
CA HIS A 315 27.45 -7.62 0.34
C HIS A 315 28.67 -7.52 -0.55
N TYR A 316 29.39 -8.64 -0.72
CA TYR A 316 30.52 -8.69 -1.63
C TYR A 316 30.69 -10.07 -2.27
N ILE A 317 31.37 -10.11 -3.41
CA ILE A 317 31.80 -11.34 -4.07
C ILE A 317 33.33 -11.38 -3.96
N GLU A 318 33.86 -12.42 -3.32
CA GLU A 318 35.31 -12.66 -3.24
C GLU A 318 35.87 -12.91 -4.65
N GLU A 319 36.99 -12.27 -5.00
CA GLU A 319 37.67 -12.43 -6.30
C GLU A 319 38.23 -13.84 -6.55
#